data_AF-A0A1G4R4D5-F1
#
_entry.id   AF-A0A1G4R4D5-F1
#
_cell.length_a   1.000
_cell.length_b   1.000
_cell.length_c   1.000
_cell.angle_alpha   90.00
_cell.angle_beta   90.00
_cell.angle_gamma   90.00
#
_symmetry.space_group_name_H-M   'P 1'
#
loop_
_entity.id
_entity.type
_entity.pdbx_description
1 polymer ?
#
loop_
_entity_poly.entity_id
_entity_poly.type
_entity_poly.pdbx_seq_one_letter_code
_entity_poly.pdbx_strand_id
1 'polypeptide(L)' 'MTTLHQAPAAKAEMLIRRPVEEVFEAFVEPAVTMRFWFTKSSGRLETGKRVRWDWEMYGVS' A
#
# COMPACT_ATOMS: atom_id res chain seq x y z
N MET A 1 -20.19 1.92 24.68
CA MET A 1 -19.69 1.52 23.35
C MET A 1 -20.36 2.39 22.33
N THR A 2 -19.61 3.12 21.51
CA THR A 2 -20.16 4.04 20.52
C THR A 2 -20.59 3.24 19.29
N THR A 3 -21.88 3.22 18.97
CA THR A 3 -22.39 2.58 17.75
C THR A 3 -22.17 3.52 16.57
N LEU A 4 -21.36 3.11 15.61
CA LEU A 4 -21.17 3.85 14.37
C LEU A 4 -22.36 3.58 13.44
N HIS A 5 -23.07 4.64 13.07
CA HIS A 5 -24.22 4.55 12.16
C HIS A 5 -23.79 4.57 10.69
N GLN A 6 -22.55 4.98 10.42
CA GLN A 6 -21.91 5.01 9.10
C GLN A 6 -20.44 4.57 9.26
N ALA A 7 -19.88 3.96 8.21
CA ALA A 7 -18.47 3.59 8.20
C ALA A 7 -17.61 4.87 8.29
N PRO A 8 -16.56 4.89 9.13
CA PRO A 8 -15.65 6.03 9.20
C PRO A 8 -14.94 6.17 7.85
N ALA A 9 -14.94 7.39 7.30
CA ALA A 9 -14.25 7.73 6.06
C ALA A 9 -13.15 8.75 6.35
N ALA A 10 -11.96 8.54 5.79
CA ALA A 10 -10.83 9.46 5.88
C ALA A 10 -10.34 9.80 4.46
N LYS A 11 -10.00 11.07 4.23
CA LYS A 11 -9.41 11.56 2.99
C LYS A 11 -8.05 12.17 3.32
N ALA A 12 -7.01 11.76 2.59
CA ALA A 12 -5.66 12.30 2.70
C ALA A 12 -5.08 12.55 1.31
N GLU A 13 -4.29 13.62 1.17
CA GLU A 13 -3.65 14.01 -0.08
C GLU A 13 -2.22 14.47 0.23
N MET A 14 -1.27 14.21 -0.68
CA MET A 14 0.12 14.64 -0.56
C MET A 14 0.70 14.91 -1.95
N LEU A 15 1.47 16.00 -2.08
CA LEU A 15 2.21 16.29 -3.31
C LEU A 15 3.51 15.49 -3.37
N ILE A 16 3.69 14.73 -4.45
CA ILE A 16 4.96 14.06 -4.77
C ILE A 16 5.57 14.74 -6.00
N ARG A 17 6.76 15.32 -5.86
CA ARG A 17 7.43 16.08 -6.94
C ARG A 17 8.20 15.15 -7.89
N ARG A 18 7.52 14.16 -8.47
CA ARG A 18 8.06 13.19 -9.42
C ARG A 18 7.06 12.93 -10.56
N PRO A 19 7.51 12.45 -11.73
CA PRO A 19 6.62 12.04 -12.81
C PRO A 19 5.61 10.99 -12.35
N VAL A 20 4.40 11.03 -12.92
CA VAL A 20 3.29 10.16 -12.50
C VAL A 20 3.62 8.68 -12.71
N GLU A 21 4.38 8.36 -13.76
CA GLU A 21 4.82 7.02 -14.09
C GLU A 21 5.74 6.47 -13.01
N GLU A 22 6.69 7.28 -12.52
CA GLU A 22 7.60 6.88 -11.44
C GLU A 22 6.84 6.67 -10.12
N VAL A 23 5.87 7.55 -9.82
CA VAL A 23 5.04 7.41 -8.63
C VAL A 23 4.21 6.14 -8.71
N PHE A 24 3.56 5.86 -9.84
CA PHE A 24 2.79 4.64 -10.03
C PHE A 24 3.65 3.40 -9.85
N GLU A 25 4.82 3.35 -10.51
CA GLU A 25 5.79 2.26 -10.40
C GLU A 25 6.21 2.01 -8.94
N ALA A 26 6.43 3.08 -8.16
CA ALA A 26 6.82 2.96 -6.76
C ALA A 26 5.78 2.25 -5.87
N PHE A 27 4.51 2.23 -6.25
CA PHE A 27 3.43 1.54 -5.52
C PHE A 27 3.15 0.12 -6.02
N VAL A 28 3.46 -0.19 -7.28
CA VAL A 28 3.18 -1.52 -7.85
C VAL A 28 4.40 -2.45 -7.82
N GLU A 29 5.62 -1.90 -7.80
CA GLU A 29 6.88 -2.64 -7.79
C GLU A 29 7.40 -2.92 -6.37
N PRO A 30 7.41 -4.19 -5.90
CA PRO A 30 7.86 -4.56 -4.56
C PRO A 30 9.25 -4.06 -4.22
N ALA A 31 10.19 -4.08 -5.17
CA ALA A 31 11.56 -3.61 -4.93
C ALA A 31 11.61 -2.15 -4.46
N VAL A 32 10.58 -1.35 -4.77
CA VAL A 32 10.44 0.05 -4.35
C VAL A 32 9.48 0.17 -3.17
N THR A 33 8.26 -0.41 -3.27
CA THR A 33 7.20 -0.27 -2.25
C THR A 33 7.64 -0.82 -0.87
N MET A 34 8.47 -1.87 -0.86
CA MET A 34 8.98 -2.47 0.38
C MET A 34 9.87 -1.52 1.20
N ARG A 35 10.34 -0.43 0.59
CA ARG A 35 11.21 0.54 1.26
C ARG A 35 10.43 1.49 2.17
N PHE A 36 9.11 1.59 2.02
CA PHE A 36 8.30 2.56 2.75
C PHE A 36 6.92 2.07 3.21
N TRP A 37 6.45 0.91 2.77
CA TRP A 37 5.09 0.44 3.11
C TRP A 37 5.04 -0.90 3.87
N PHE A 38 5.49 -2.00 3.26
CA PHE A 38 5.53 -3.36 3.86
C PHE A 38 6.94 -3.96 3.82
N THR A 39 7.17 -5.05 4.55
CA THR A 39 8.51 -5.67 4.61
C THR A 39 8.75 -6.74 3.54
N LYS A 40 7.69 -7.39 3.05
CA LYS A 40 7.76 -8.38 1.96
C LYS A 40 6.53 -8.32 1.08
N SER A 41 6.68 -8.71 -0.17
CA SER A 41 5.58 -8.97 -1.09
C SER A 41 5.83 -10.23 -1.90
N SER A 42 4.77 -11.00 -2.15
CA SER A 42 4.80 -12.16 -3.05
C SER A 42 4.99 -11.82 -4.53
N GLY A 43 4.81 -10.55 -4.93
CA GLY A 43 4.99 -10.13 -6.32
C GLY A 43 4.48 -8.72 -6.63
N ARG A 44 4.66 -8.33 -7.89
CA ARG A 44 4.21 -7.06 -8.45
C ARG A 44 2.68 -6.99 -8.49
N LEU A 45 2.13 -5.79 -8.26
CA LEU A 45 0.70 -5.55 -8.42
C LEU A 45 0.33 -5.46 -9.90
N GLU A 46 -0.64 -6.28 -10.29
CA GLU A 46 -1.21 -6.28 -11.63
C GLU A 46 -2.70 -6.60 -11.54
N THR A 47 -3.46 -6.17 -12.55
CA THR A 47 -4.91 -6.38 -12.60
C THR A 47 -5.26 -7.86 -12.46
N GLY A 48 -6.12 -8.16 -11.48
CA GLY A 48 -6.62 -9.51 -11.24
C GLY A 48 -5.67 -10.46 -10.50
N LYS A 49 -4.41 -10.06 -10.24
CA LYS A 49 -3.48 -10.87 -9.46
C LYS A 49 -3.76 -10.74 -7.96
N ARG A 50 -3.67 -11.87 -7.25
CA ARG A 50 -3.62 -11.87 -5.78
C ARG A 50 -2.16 -11.77 -5.35
N VAL A 51 -1.89 -10.83 -4.46
CA VAL A 51 -0.57 -10.60 -3.88
C VAL A 51 -0.71 -10.58 -2.37
N ARG A 52 0.20 -11.27 -1.68
CA ARG A 52 0.38 -11.22 -0.23
C ARG A 52 1.46 -10.20 0.13
N TRP A 53 1.18 -9.39 1.14
CA TRP A 53 2.13 -8.48 1.78
C TRP A 53 2.32 -8.89 3.24
N ASP A 54 3.55 -8.81 3.73
CA ASP A 54 3.86 -9.13 5.13
C ASP A 54 4.53 -7.93 5.81
N TRP A 55 4.16 -7.66 7.05
CA TRP A 55 4.81 -6.73 7.97
C TRP A 55 5.46 -7.52 9.11
N GLU A 56 6.65 -8.04 8.85
CA GLU A 56 7.39 -8.91 9.77
C GLU A 56 7.67 -8.24 11.11
N MET A 57 7.90 -6.92 11.11
CA MET A 57 8.12 -6.12 12.31
C MET A 57 6.88 -6.00 13.22
N TYR A 58 5.69 -6.35 12.74
CA TYR A 58 4.46 -6.39 13.54
C TYR A 58 3.83 -7.80 13.61
N GLY A 59 4.42 -8.80 12.95
CA GLY A 59 3.87 -10.17 12.89
C GLY A 59 2.51 -10.27 12.17
N VAL A 60 2.18 -9.33 11.28
CA VAL A 60 0.91 -9.30 10.55
C VAL A 60 1.13 -9.57 9.05
N SER A 61 0.21 -10.35 8.46
CA SER A 61 0.18 -10.68 7.02
C SER A 61 -1.23 -10.85 6.51
#